data_AF-A0A0A6P632-F1
#
_entry.id   AF-A0A0A6P632-F1
#
_cell.length_a   1.000
_cell.length_b   1.000
_cell.length_c   1.000
_cell.angle_alpha   90.00
_cell.angle_beta   90.00
_cell.angle_gamma   90.00
#
_symmetry.space_group_name_H-M   'P 1'
#
loop_
_entity.id
_entity.type
_entity.pdbx_description
1 polymer ?
#
loop_
_entity_poly.entity_id
_entity_poly.type
_entity_poly.pdbx_seq_one_letter_code
_entity_poly.pdbx_strand_id
1 'polypeptide(L)' 'MKAMQYLPEENLVEQALNALMKALGPVETMRFLNLHRSQRLESVERHRKWQATLNQEDFLSQVFGSHN' A
#
# COMPACT_ATOMS: atom_id res chain seq x y z
N MET A 1 -8.07 25.43 -7.87
CA MET A 1 -7.44 24.12 -8.16
C MET A 1 -8.14 23.54 -9.38
N LYS A 2 -7.43 23.17 -10.45
CA LYS A 2 -8.06 22.51 -11.61
C LYS A 2 -8.61 21.16 -11.15
N ALA A 3 -9.90 20.92 -11.35
CA ALA A 3 -10.50 19.62 -11.09
C ALA A 3 -9.81 18.58 -12.00
N MET A 4 -9.07 17.65 -11.40
CA MET A 4 -8.48 16.54 -12.13
C MET A 4 -9.62 15.61 -12.52
N GLN A 5 -10.06 15.70 -13.77
CA GLN A 5 -11.10 14.81 -14.29
C GLN A 5 -10.45 13.45 -14.53
N TYR A 6 -10.78 12.48 -13.68
CA TYR A 6 -10.32 11.11 -13.85
C TYR A 6 -10.89 10.51 -15.14
N LEU A 7 -10.13 9.59 -15.76
CA LEU A 7 -10.70 8.77 -16.81
C LEU A 7 -11.84 7.91 -16.24
N PRO A 8 -12.89 7.64 -17.03
CA PRO A 8 -13.84 6.59 -16.72
C PRO A 8 -13.12 5.28 -16.44
N GLU A 9 -13.60 4.52 -15.46
CA GLU A 9 -12.95 3.31 -14.96
C GLU A 9 -12.73 2.28 -16.07
N GLU A 10 -13.73 2.07 -16.93
CA GLU A 10 -13.64 1.15 -18.08
C GLU A 10 -12.49 1.54 -19.03
N ASN A 11 -12.39 2.83 -19.38
CA ASN A 11 -11.33 3.32 -20.25
C ASN A 11 -9.94 3.18 -19.61
N LEU A 12 -9.86 3.38 -18.29
CA LEU A 12 -8.60 3.19 -17.55
C LEU A 12 -8.17 1.73 -17.55
N VAL A 13 -9.10 0.80 -17.29
CA VAL A 13 -8.82 -0.64 -17.27
C VAL A 13 -8.38 -1.12 -18.64
N GLU A 14 -9.07 -0.70 -19.71
CA GLU A 14 -8.69 -1.08 -21.08
C GLU A 14 -7.30 -0.57 -21.45
N GLN A 15 -6.99 0.70 -21.17
CA GLN A 15 -5.68 1.27 -21.43
C GLN A 15 -4.58 0.56 -20.64
N ALA A 16 -4.83 0.22 -19.37
CA ALA A 16 -3.89 -0.51 -18.54
C ALA A 16 -3.62 -1.92 -19.08
N LEU A 17 -4.66 -2.66 -19.47
CA LEU A 17 -4.52 -3.98 -20.06
C LEU A 17 -3.72 -3.93 -21.37
N ASN A 18 -4.02 -2.97 -22.25
CA ASN A 18 -3.29 -2.80 -23.49
C ASN A 18 -1.80 -2.48 -23.26
N ALA A 19 -1.51 -1.60 -22.29
CA ALA A 19 -0.13 -1.27 -21.92
C ALA A 19 0.62 -2.49 -21.33
N LEU A 20 -0.02 -3.25 -20.44
CA LEU A 20 0.55 -4.46 -19.85
C LEU A 20 0.81 -5.53 -20.90
N MET A 21 -0.17 -5.82 -21.75
CA MET A 21 -0.05 -6.80 -22.84
C MET A 21 1.09 -6.45 -23.79
N LYS A 22 1.24 -5.16 -24.12
CA LYS A 22 2.34 -4.67 -24.98
C LYS A 22 3.71 -4.81 -24.31
N ALA A 23 3.79 -4.54 -23.01
CA ALA A 23 5.07 -4.51 -22.29
C ALA A 23 5.54 -5.90 -21.83
N LEU A 24 4.62 -6.75 -21.39
CA LEU A 24 4.91 -8.01 -20.71
C LEU A 24 4.53 -9.24 -21.54
N GLY A 25 3.66 -9.07 -22.54
CA GLY A 25 3.01 -10.20 -23.21
C GLY A 25 1.92 -10.84 -22.35
N PRO A 26 1.14 -11.78 -22.93
CA PRO A 26 -0.06 -12.31 -22.29
C PRO A 26 0.23 -13.12 -21.02
N VAL A 27 1.31 -13.92 -21.01
CA VAL A 27 1.65 -14.80 -19.89
C VAL A 27 2.05 -13.98 -18.65
N GLU A 28 2.99 -13.05 -18.79
CA GLU A 28 3.44 -12.23 -17.67
C GLU A 28 2.39 -11.18 -17.26
N THR A 29 1.55 -10.70 -18.19
CA THR A 29 0.40 -9.87 -17.83
C THR A 29 -0.57 -10.62 -16.92
N MET A 30 -0.92 -11.86 -17.28
CA MET A 30 -1.81 -12.68 -16.44
C MET A 30 -1.18 -12.99 -15.09
N ARG A 31 0.13 -13.31 -15.06
CA ARG A 31 0.87 -13.49 -13.81
C ARG A 31 0.83 -12.23 -12.95
N PHE A 32 1.08 -11.06 -13.52
CA PHE A 32 1.07 -9.77 -12.83
C PHE A 32 -0.30 -9.45 -12.21
N LEU A 33 -1.38 -9.63 -12.97
CA LEU A 33 -2.75 -9.39 -12.48
C LEU A 33 -3.12 -10.33 -11.32
N ASN A 34 -2.54 -11.53 -11.30
CA ASN A 34 -2.75 -12.53 -10.25
C ASN A 34 -1.69 -12.49 -9.15
N LEU A 35 -0.74 -11.56 -9.18
CA LEU A 35 0.18 -11.39 -8.05
C LEU A 35 -0.66 -11.05 -6.82
N HIS A 36 -0.53 -11.87 -5.78
CA HIS A 36 -1.03 -11.52 -4.47
C HIS A 36 -0.41 -10.17 -4.12
N ARG A 37 -1.21 -9.10 -4.16
CA ARG A 37 -0.82 -7.82 -3.57
C ARG A 37 -0.41 -8.17 -2.16
N SER A 38 0.84 -7.90 -1.79
CA SER A 38 1.34 -8.14 -0.44
C SER A 38 0.27 -7.61 0.50
N GLN A 39 -0.42 -8.52 1.20
CA GLN A 39 -1.59 -8.12 1.97
C GLN A 39 -1.09 -7.03 2.90
N ARG A 40 -1.78 -5.88 2.91
CA ARG A 40 -1.50 -4.85 3.91
C ARG A 40 -1.54 -5.59 5.24
N LEU A 41 -0.40 -5.64 5.95
CA LEU A 41 -0.36 -6.24 7.28
C LEU A 41 -1.57 -5.74 8.05
N GLU A 42 -2.32 -6.66 8.64
CA GLU A 42 -3.50 -6.32 9.44
C GLU A 42 -3.07 -5.24 10.44
N SER A 43 -3.94 -4.26 10.68
CA SER A 43 -3.61 -3.08 11.46
C SER A 43 -3.03 -3.40 12.84
N VAL A 44 -3.55 -4.42 13.53
CA VAL A 44 -3.04 -4.90 14.82
C VAL A 44 -1.68 -5.58 14.64
N GLU A 45 -1.50 -6.42 13.62
CA GLU A 45 -0.21 -7.07 13.37
C GLU A 45 0.90 -6.05 13.06
N ARG A 46 0.59 -5.05 12.22
CA ARG A 46 1.49 -3.93 11.94
C ARG A 46 1.82 -3.15 13.22
N HIS A 47 0.81 -2.88 14.05
CA HIS A 47 1.01 -2.16 15.30
C HIS A 47 1.89 -2.96 16.28
N ARG A 48 1.66 -4.27 16.42
CA ARG A 48 2.50 -5.15 17.25
C ARG A 48 3.94 -5.18 16.78
N LYS A 49 4.17 -5.27 15.47
CA LYS A 49 5.52 -5.20 14.89
C LYS A 49 6.20 -3.87 15.20
N TRP A 50 5.46 -2.76 15.13
CA TRP A 50 5.97 -1.46 15.54
C TRP A 50 6.27 -1.41 17.05
N GLN A 51 5.36 -1.88 17.91
CA GLN A 51 5.57 -1.92 19.37
C GLN A 51 6.82 -2.73 19.75
N ALA A 52 7.07 -3.84 19.06
CA ALA A 52 8.26 -4.67 19.29
C ALA A 52 9.59 -3.97 18.95
N THR A 53 9.56 -2.85 18.20
CA THR A 53 10.75 -2.03 17.93
C THR A 53 11.04 -1.00 19.01
N LEU A 54 10.13 -0.81 19.97
CA LEU A 54 10.24 0.24 20.98
C LEU A 54 10.91 -0.28 22.25
N ASN A 55 11.75 0.55 22.85
CA ASN A 55 12.03 0.43 24.28
C ASN A 55 10.85 1.02 25.05
N GLN A 56 10.22 0.20 25.89
CA GLN A 56 9.02 0.57 26.63
C GLN A 56 9.27 1.77 27.56
N GLU A 57 10.37 1.79 28.29
CA GLU A 57 10.65 2.84 29.28
C GLU A 57 10.90 4.19 28.60
N ASP A 58 11.74 4.19 27.56
CA ASP A 58 12.04 5.40 26.77
C ASP A 58 10.79 5.95 26.10
N PHE A 59 9.97 5.07 25.52
CA PHE A 59 8.74 5.48 24.84
C PHE A 59 7.73 6.07 25.82
N LEU A 60 7.50 5.40 26.96
CA LEU A 60 6.57 5.91 27.98
C LEU A 60 7.07 7.24 28.57
N SER A 61 8.37 7.39 28.78
CA SER A 61 8.98 8.65 29.21
C SER A 61 8.79 9.77 28.18
N GLN A 62 8.93 9.49 26.89
CA GLN A 62 8.68 10.49 25.84
C GLN A 62 7.21 10.88 25.72
N VAL A 63 6.29 9.92 25.85
CA VAL A 63 4.85 10.17 25.69
C VAL A 63 4.24 10.80 26.93
N PHE A 64 4.67 10.40 28.12
CA PHE A 64 4.05 10.78 29.39
C PHE A 64 4.95 11.63 30.29
N GLY A 65 6.26 11.69 30.03
CA GLY A 65 7.27 12.37 30.87
C GLY A 65 7.42 13.86 30.62
N SER A 66 6.42 14.53 30.04
CA SER A 66 6.39 16.00 29.96
C SER A 66 5.03 16.53 30.39
N HIS A 67 4.77 16.38 31.70
CA HIS A 67 3.90 17.25 32.48
C HIS A 67 4.48 17.38 33.90
N ASN A 68 5.48 18.24 34.04
CA ASN A 68 5.75 19.08 35.22
C ASN A 68 6.80 20.13 34.86
#